data_AF-A0A2J0KNS7-F1
#
_entry.id   AF-A0A2J0KNS7-F1
#
_cell.length_a   1.000
_cell.length_b   1.000
_cell.length_c   1.000
_cell.angle_alpha   90.00
_cell.angle_beta   90.00
_cell.angle_gamma   90.00
#
_symmetry.space_group_name_H-M   'P 1'
#
loop_
_entity.id
_entity.type
_entity.pdbx_description
1 polymer ?
#
loop_
_entity_poly.entity_id
_entity_poly.type
_entity_poly.pdbx_seq_one_letter_code
_entity_poly.pdbx_strand_id
1 'polypeptide(L)'
;MAYFKICDSDKYPVICNIPHSSTIIPEQFQKDFLIDGDVLQKETLELADLYTEELFEPLIKNFSRIVSKISHLVVDTERFDNDNLETMSKVGMGALYEKSTKGKLI
;
A
#
# COMPACT_ATOMS: atom_id res chain seq x y z
N MET A 1 -2.06 1.18 16.47
CA MET A 1 -0.98 0.48 15.71
C MET A 1 -0.24 1.52 14.88
N ALA A 2 1.09 1.41 14.73
CA ALA A 2 1.83 2.25 13.78
C ALA A 2 1.66 1.68 12.35
N TYR A 3 1.34 2.52 11.36
CA TYR A 3 1.12 2.08 9.97
C TYR A 3 2.39 1.94 9.15
N PHE A 4 3.52 2.43 9.65
CA PHE A 4 4.83 2.29 9.01
C PHE A 4 5.82 1.59 9.94
N LYS A 5 6.74 0.85 9.34
CA LYS A 5 7.98 0.37 9.96
C LYS A 5 9.10 1.28 9.44
N ILE A 6 9.80 1.94 10.35
CA ILE A 6 11.01 2.68 10.04
C ILE A 6 12.19 1.84 10.51
N CYS A 7 13.19 1.64 9.67
CA CYS A 7 14.48 1.11 10.08
C CYS A 7 15.55 2.09 9.63
N ASP A 8 16.23 2.70 10.58
CA ASP A 8 17.27 3.69 10.30
C ASP A 8 18.62 3.03 10.09
N SER A 9 19.42 3.60 9.19
CA SER A 9 20.81 3.25 8.96
C SER A 9 21.60 4.48 8.53
N ASP A 10 22.74 4.70 9.19
CA ASP A 10 23.61 5.85 8.93
C ASP A 10 24.74 5.52 7.94
N LYS A 11 24.74 4.30 7.38
CA LYS A 11 25.85 3.79 6.57
C LYS A 11 25.93 4.46 5.20
N TYR A 12 24.78 4.80 4.62
CA TYR A 12 24.67 5.39 3.28
C TYR A 12 23.51 6.39 3.22
N PRO A 13 23.60 7.44 2.37
CA PRO A 13 22.54 8.44 2.21
C PRO A 13 21.45 7.96 1.24
N VAL A 14 20.93 6.75 1.47
CA VAL A 14 19.89 6.12 0.64
C VAL A 14 18.75 5.68 1.53
N ILE A 15 17.52 5.98 1.11
CA ILE A 15 16.28 5.56 1.76
C ILE A 15 15.50 4.67 0.79
N CYS A 16 15.18 3.46 1.23
CA CYS A 16 14.33 2.52 0.50
C CYS A 16 12.87 2.70 0.94
N ASN A 17 11.96 2.95 0.00
CA ASN A 17 10.52 2.96 0.25
C ASN A 17 9.90 1.63 -0.19
N ILE A 18 9.09 1.00 0.65
CA ILE A 18 8.33 -0.22 0.36
C ILE A 18 6.87 0.04 0.71
N PRO A 19 6.08 0.61 -0.21
CA PRO A 19 4.76 1.13 0.10
C PRO A 19 3.65 0.07 -0.01
N HIS A 20 3.85 -1.00 -0.79
CA HIS A 20 2.74 -1.87 -1.25
C HIS A 20 2.88 -3.35 -0.87
N SER A 21 3.83 -3.72 0.00
CA SER A 21 4.06 -5.14 0.32
C SER A 21 3.12 -5.72 1.39
N SER A 22 2.34 -4.88 2.08
CA SER A 22 1.41 -5.35 3.13
C SER A 22 0.03 -5.62 2.57
N THR A 23 -0.61 -6.65 3.12
CA THR A 23 -2.00 -7.02 2.83
C THR A 23 -2.97 -6.68 3.99
N ILE A 24 -2.48 -6.00 5.02
CA ILE A 24 -3.25 -5.76 6.24
C ILE A 24 -4.17 -4.54 6.07
N ILE A 25 -5.47 -4.74 6.24
CA ILE A 25 -6.44 -3.66 6.41
C ILE A 25 -6.87 -3.62 7.89
N PRO A 26 -6.46 -2.59 8.65
CA PRO A 26 -6.89 -2.42 10.04
C PRO A 26 -8.41 -2.42 10.18
N GLU A 27 -8.92 -3.08 11.23
CA GLU A 27 -10.36 -3.27 11.48
C GLU A 27 -11.18 -1.97 11.37
N GLN A 28 -10.65 -0.87 11.91
CA GLN A 28 -11.31 0.43 11.88
C GLN A 28 -11.56 0.98 10.47
N PHE A 29 -10.81 0.51 9.45
CA PHE A 29 -10.95 0.91 8.05
C PHE A 29 -11.74 -0.11 7.22
N GLN A 30 -11.95 -1.34 7.71
CA GLN A 30 -12.70 -2.37 6.97
C GLN A 30 -14.15 -1.95 6.71
N LYS A 31 -14.74 -1.18 7.62
CA LYS A 31 -16.10 -0.65 7.51
C LYS A 31 -16.27 0.44 6.43
N ASP A 32 -15.17 0.97 5.90
CA ASP A 32 -15.19 2.00 4.87
C ASP A 32 -15.34 1.38 3.47
N PHE A 33 -15.16 0.06 3.35
CA PHE A 33 -15.37 -0.72 2.13
C PHE A 33 -16.80 -1.25 2.05
N LEU A 34 -17.38 -1.23 0.86
CA LEU A 34 -18.74 -1.68 0.53
C LEU A 34 -18.81 -3.18 0.21
N ILE A 35 -17.67 -3.82 -0.04
CA ILE A 35 -17.58 -5.24 -0.40
C ILE A 35 -17.34 -6.14 0.81
N ASP A 36 -17.74 -7.40 0.67
CA ASP A 36 -17.52 -8.42 1.71
C ASP A 36 -16.02 -8.64 2.00
N GLY A 37 -15.70 -8.99 3.25
CA GLY A 37 -14.32 -9.16 3.72
C GLY A 37 -13.49 -10.16 2.90
N ASP A 38 -14.09 -11.26 2.43
CA ASP A 38 -13.40 -12.24 1.58
C ASP A 38 -13.02 -11.65 0.21
N VAL A 39 -13.90 -10.81 -0.36
CA VAL A 39 -13.65 -10.13 -1.63
C VAL A 39 -12.57 -9.07 -1.43
N LEU A 40 -12.62 -8.31 -0.33
CA LEU A 40 -11.63 -7.31 0.01
C LEU A 40 -10.24 -7.92 0.24
N GLN A 41 -10.17 -9.08 0.91
CA GLN A 41 -8.93 -9.81 1.12
C GLN A 41 -8.33 -10.28 -0.21
N LYS A 42 -9.17 -10.81 -1.12
CA LYS A 42 -8.72 -11.23 -2.45
C LYS A 42 -8.20 -10.03 -3.26
N GLU A 43 -8.90 -8.91 -3.22
CA GLU A 43 -8.48 -7.68 -3.91
C GLU A 43 -7.12 -7.21 -3.39
N THR A 44 -6.95 -7.23 -2.07
CA THR A 44 -5.68 -6.87 -1.42
C THR A 44 -4.53 -7.77 -1.87
N LEU A 45 -4.76 -9.07 -1.99
CA LEU A 45 -3.76 -10.03 -2.46
C LEU A 45 -3.44 -9.87 -3.95
N GLU A 46 -4.42 -9.56 -4.79
CA GLU A 46 -4.22 -9.34 -6.23
C GLU A 46 -3.39 -8.08 -6.51
N LEU A 47 -3.50 -7.06 -5.64
CA LEU A 47 -2.85 -5.77 -5.81
C LEU A 47 -1.47 -5.67 -5.15
N ALA A 48 -1.24 -6.36 -4.03
CA ALA A 48 -0.02 -6.19 -3.24
C ALA A 48 1.25 -6.63 -3.99
N ASP A 49 2.32 -5.87 -3.79
CA ASP A 49 3.67 -6.21 -4.24
C ASP A 49 4.28 -7.23 -3.27
N LEU A 50 3.70 -8.42 -3.27
CA LEU A 50 4.00 -9.48 -2.31
C LEU A 50 5.49 -9.82 -2.29
N TYR A 51 6.00 -10.00 -1.07
CA TYR A 51 7.38 -10.41 -0.79
C TYR A 51 8.46 -9.43 -1.23
N THR A 52 8.14 -8.15 -1.49
CA THR A 52 9.13 -7.13 -1.89
C THR A 52 10.21 -6.93 -0.82
N GLU A 53 9.86 -6.92 0.48
CA GLU A 53 10.87 -6.78 1.55
C GLU A 53 11.84 -7.98 1.56
N GLU A 54 11.32 -9.19 1.39
CA GLU A 54 12.08 -10.45 1.38
C GLU A 54 12.95 -10.58 0.13
N LEU A 55 12.39 -10.28 -1.04
CA LEU A 55 13.08 -10.37 -2.33
C LEU A 55 14.31 -9.45 -2.36
N PHE A 56 14.17 -8.24 -1.81
CA PHE A 56 15.23 -7.23 -1.81
C PHE A 56 16.06 -7.18 -0.52
N GLU A 57 15.76 -8.00 0.50
CA GLU A 57 16.48 -8.00 1.80
C GLU A 57 18.00 -7.92 1.66
N PRO A 58 18.66 -8.75 0.82
CA PRO A 58 20.12 -8.75 0.74
C PRO A 58 20.69 -7.42 0.26
N LEU A 59 19.92 -6.69 -0.55
CA LEU A 59 20.26 -5.38 -1.09
C LEU A 59 19.98 -4.26 -0.07
N ILE A 60 18.80 -4.30 0.56
CA ILE A 60 18.29 -3.15 1.32
C ILE A 60 18.63 -3.16 2.81
N LYS A 61 19.13 -4.27 3.36
CA LYS A 61 19.43 -4.40 4.80
C LYS A 61 20.44 -3.39 5.38
N ASN A 62 21.23 -2.76 4.52
CA ASN A 62 22.23 -1.75 4.90
C ASN A 62 21.75 -0.30 4.71
N PHE A 63 20.52 -0.09 4.23
CA PHE A 63 19.96 1.23 3.97
C PHE A 63 18.86 1.56 4.99
N SER A 64 18.60 2.85 5.15
CA SER A 64 17.38 3.29 5.83
C SER A 64 16.18 2.83 5.02
N ARG A 65 15.09 2.42 5.67
CA ARG A 65 13.90 1.91 4.98
C ARG A 65 12.61 2.29 5.68
N ILE A 66 11.62 2.61 4.85
CA ILE A 66 10.24 2.91 5.24
C ILE A 66 9.38 1.83 4.61
N VAL A 67 8.70 1.03 5.43
CA VAL A 67 7.83 -0.06 4.97
C VAL A 67 6.42 0.19 5.43
N SER A 68 5.46 0.25 4.51
CA SER A 68 4.05 0.29 4.87
C SER A 68 3.64 -1.03 5.52
N LYS A 69 2.96 -0.93 6.67
CA LYS A 69 2.39 -2.08 7.38
C LYS A 69 0.93 -2.31 7.01
N ILE A 70 0.33 -1.48 6.17
CA ILE A 70 -1.06 -1.62 5.74
C ILE A 70 -1.17 -1.69 4.22
N SER A 71 -2.24 -2.30 3.74
CA SER A 71 -2.57 -2.38 2.32
C SER A 71 -2.77 -1.00 1.73
N HIS A 72 -2.29 -0.81 0.50
CA HIS A 72 -2.50 0.42 -0.25
C HIS A 72 -3.95 0.61 -0.71
N LEU A 73 -4.82 -0.39 -0.54
CA LEU A 73 -6.26 -0.20 -0.69
C LEU A 73 -6.84 0.76 0.36
N VAL A 74 -6.23 0.86 1.55
CA VAL A 74 -6.63 1.86 2.55
C VAL A 74 -6.20 3.26 2.11
N VAL A 75 -4.93 3.36 1.69
CA VAL A 75 -4.35 4.57 1.13
C VAL A 75 -3.12 4.21 0.32
N ASP A 76 -3.10 4.59 -0.95
CA ASP A 76 -1.93 4.44 -1.81
C ASP A 76 -1.02 5.67 -1.67
N THR A 77 0.08 5.49 -0.94
CA THR A 77 1.04 6.58 -0.63
C THR A 77 1.88 7.00 -1.82
N GLU A 78 1.77 6.33 -2.97
CA GLU A 78 2.46 6.71 -4.21
C GLU A 78 1.56 7.46 -5.20
N ARG A 79 0.33 7.81 -4.79
CA ARG A 79 -0.61 8.61 -5.55
C ARG A 79 -0.63 10.05 -5.07
N PHE A 80 -1.07 10.96 -5.95
CA PHE A 80 -1.36 12.33 -5.53
C PHE A 80 -2.66 12.38 -4.72
N ASP A 81 -2.67 13.21 -3.67
CA ASP A 81 -3.83 13.48 -2.82
C ASP A 81 -4.92 14.29 -3.53
N ASN A 82 -4.53 15.08 -4.53
CA ASN A 82 -5.44 15.80 -5.41
C ASN A 82 -5.78 14.95 -6.64
N ASP A 83 -7.02 14.45 -6.71
CA ASP A 83 -7.53 13.66 -7.83
C ASP A 83 -7.45 14.35 -9.20
N ASN A 84 -7.38 15.69 -9.24
CA ASN A 84 -7.18 16.41 -10.50
C ASN A 84 -5.76 16.23 -11.06
N LEU A 85 -4.82 15.83 -10.21
CA LEU A 85 -3.42 15.55 -10.56
C LEU A 85 -3.14 14.05 -10.68
N GLU A 86 -3.95 13.19 -10.06
CA GLU A 86 -3.81 11.73 -10.13
C GLU A 86 -4.63 11.15 -11.30
N THR A 87 -3.94 10.61 -12.31
CA THR A 87 -4.62 10.06 -13.50
C THR A 87 -5.44 8.83 -13.15
N MET A 88 -5.01 8.01 -12.20
CA MET A 88 -5.72 6.80 -11.80
C MET A 88 -7.01 7.07 -11.02
N SER A 89 -7.20 8.28 -10.46
CA SER A 89 -8.48 8.67 -9.86
C SER A 89 -9.62 8.64 -10.88
N LYS A 90 -9.35 8.88 -12.17
CA LYS A 90 -10.37 8.77 -13.25
C LYS A 90 -10.96 7.37 -13.42
N VAL A 91 -10.22 6.34 -13.00
CA VAL A 91 -10.68 4.95 -13.01
C VAL A 91 -11.00 4.43 -11.61
N GLY A 92 -11.06 5.32 -10.61
CA GLY A 92 -11.38 4.98 -9.23
C GLY A 92 -10.24 4.32 -8.44
N MET A 93 -8.99 4.50 -8.87
CA MET A 93 -7.80 3.94 -8.23
C MET A 93 -6.80 5.06 -7.85
N GLY A 94 -7.31 6.13 -7.24
CA GLY A 94 -6.52 7.26 -6.76
C GLY A 94 -5.80 6.96 -5.44
N ALA A 95 -5.45 8.00 -4.66
CA ALA A 95 -4.88 7.80 -3.33
C ALA A 95 -5.84 7.02 -2.39
N LEU A 96 -7.15 7.20 -2.59
CA LEU A 96 -8.20 6.38 -1.99
C LEU A 96 -8.89 5.64 -3.13
N TYR A 97 -8.97 4.32 -3.03
CA TYR A 97 -9.59 3.52 -4.09
C TYR A 97 -11.11 3.53 -3.91
N GLU A 98 -11.80 3.87 -4.99
CA GLU A 98 -13.26 3.75 -5.10
C GLU A 98 -13.66 2.51 -5.87
N LYS A 99 -12.75 1.98 -6.72
CA LYS A 99 -13.00 0.82 -7.57
C LYS A 99 -11.90 -0.22 -7.46
N SER A 100 -12.31 -1.48 -7.55
CA SER A 100 -11.44 -2.65 -7.68
C SER A 100 -10.71 -2.66 -9.03
N THR A 101 -9.70 -3.52 -9.15
CA THR A 101 -9.05 -4.01 -10.37
C THR A 101 -10.02 -4.42 -11.47
N LYS A 102 -11.25 -4.79 -11.11
CA LYS A 102 -12.33 -5.19 -12.03
C LYS A 102 -13.32 -4.06 -12.34
N GLY A 103 -13.06 -2.85 -11.87
CA GLY A 103 -13.89 -1.66 -12.10
C GLY A 103 -15.19 -1.60 -11.31
N LYS A 104 -15.39 -2.51 -10.35
CA LYS A 104 -16.55 -2.48 -9.43
C LYS A 104 -16.27 -1.57 -8.25
N LEU A 105 -17.29 -0.86 -7.77
CA LEU A 105 -17.22 -0.09 -6.53
C LEU A 105 -16.80 -1.00 -5.37
N ILE A 106 -15.86 -0.57 -4.55
CA ILE A 106 -15.33 -1.31 -3.40
C ILE A 106 -15.62 -0.65 -2.08
#